data_AF-A0A661A4A5-F1
#
_entry.id   AF-A0A661A4A5-F1
#
_cell.length_a   1.000
_cell.length_b   1.000
_cell.length_c   1.000
_cell.angle_alpha   90.00
_cell.angle_beta   90.00
_cell.angle_gamma   90.00
#
_symmetry.space_group_name_H-M   'P 1'
#
loop_
_entity.id
_entity.type
_entity.pdbx_description
1 polymer ?
#
loop_
_entity_poly.entity_id
_entity_poly.type
_entity_poly.pdbx_seq_one_letter_code
_entity_poly.pdbx_strand_id
1 'polypeptide(L)'
;MKCLVWDRKRLKKRFGEKGVKDTELLLDYMTRKGFSILQSEAEKIPEKLKKFEKPNDVFILLGGDELIPFGRVKNPAYDGDEYVYTDNIYSSSDDDLLLPERIVARLPDGGDIEFLHLLIQKLGEDVDKKRSFGMSAKVWKLASREVFRVLNGRRLLLSPPVTYRDIELPSRHTFFYFNLHGSQDTPFWYGQEGNRYPVAITPKNLEEIEYGVVATEACYGAYIIGKKIEESMSLTFLERGVSVFIGSTTIAYGPFKPPSTEADLIVKLFFEEMLKGRPAGKAFNNARHKFFRTMIKTQGFLDEDDQKTLLQFVFLGDPFTRYRR
;
A
#
# COMPACT_ATOMS: atom_id res chain seq x y z
N MET A 1 -13.70 -11.30 -11.30
CA MET A 1 -12.98 -10.91 -12.53
C MET A 1 -11.61 -10.35 -12.14
N LYS A 2 -10.59 -10.49 -13.00
CA LYS A 2 -9.28 -9.84 -12.85
C LYS A 2 -9.10 -8.88 -14.02
N CYS A 3 -9.00 -7.58 -13.78
CA CYS A 3 -8.98 -6.58 -14.84
C CYS A 3 -7.80 -5.62 -14.69
N LEU A 4 -6.97 -5.53 -15.74
CA LEU A 4 -5.93 -4.53 -15.87
C LEU A 4 -6.54 -3.25 -16.46
N VAL A 5 -6.36 -2.13 -15.78
CA VAL A 5 -6.94 -0.83 -16.15
C VAL A 5 -5.82 0.11 -16.52
N TRP A 6 -5.90 0.72 -17.71
CA TRP A 6 -4.83 1.60 -18.21
C TRP A 6 -5.35 2.73 -19.10
N ASP A 7 -4.62 3.84 -19.09
CA ASP A 7 -4.82 4.97 -20.00
C ASP A 7 -3.72 5.00 -21.06
N ARG A 8 -4.03 4.42 -22.23
CA ARG A 8 -3.13 4.39 -23.39
C ARG A 8 -2.65 5.79 -23.82
N LYS A 9 -3.52 6.80 -23.74
CA LYS A 9 -3.20 8.17 -24.22
C LYS A 9 -2.21 8.83 -23.28
N ARG A 10 -2.42 8.74 -21.97
CA ARG A 10 -1.48 9.25 -20.96
C ARG A 10 -0.16 8.47 -20.98
N LEU A 11 -0.21 7.15 -21.14
CA LEU A 11 1.00 6.32 -21.27
C LEU A 11 1.82 6.75 -22.49
N LYS A 12 1.18 6.92 -23.66
CA LYS A 12 1.84 7.45 -24.86
C LYS A 12 2.48 8.82 -24.63
N LYS A 13 1.77 9.72 -23.94
CA LYS A 13 2.29 11.06 -23.63
C LYS A 13 3.53 10.99 -22.73
N ARG A 14 3.56 10.05 -21.78
CA ARG A 14 4.64 9.92 -20.79
C ARG A 14 5.85 9.14 -21.32
N PHE A 15 5.63 8.04 -22.05
CA PHE A 15 6.69 7.09 -22.43
C PHE A 15 6.84 6.87 -23.95
N GLY A 16 6.09 7.61 -24.77
CA GLY A 16 6.16 7.53 -26.23
C GLY A 16 5.52 6.28 -26.82
N GLU A 17 5.59 6.16 -28.15
CA GLU A 17 4.97 5.05 -28.90
C GLU A 17 5.61 3.70 -28.59
N LYS A 18 6.92 3.68 -28.34
CA LYS A 18 7.62 2.45 -27.98
C LYS A 18 7.07 1.88 -26.67
N GLY A 19 6.96 2.71 -25.63
CA GLY A 19 6.42 2.29 -24.33
C GLY A 19 4.98 1.77 -24.42
N VAL A 20 4.15 2.35 -25.30
CA VAL A 20 2.79 1.86 -25.56
C VAL A 20 2.83 0.48 -26.22
N LYS A 21 3.61 0.32 -27.29
CA LYS A 21 3.68 -0.95 -28.03
C LYS A 21 4.17 -2.09 -27.13
N ASP A 22 5.19 -1.84 -26.33
CA ASP A 22 5.74 -2.84 -25.41
C ASP A 22 4.71 -3.18 -24.30
N THR A 23 3.95 -2.19 -23.83
CA THR A 23 2.83 -2.41 -22.90
C THR A 23 1.72 -3.25 -23.54
N GLU A 24 1.31 -2.96 -24.77
CA GLU A 24 0.27 -3.71 -25.50
C GLU A 24 0.65 -5.20 -25.62
N LEU A 25 1.89 -5.50 -25.99
CA LEU A 25 2.40 -6.87 -26.04
C LEU A 25 2.30 -7.59 -24.70
N LEU A 26 2.59 -6.88 -23.60
CA LEU A 26 2.47 -7.42 -22.26
C LEU A 26 1.01 -7.64 -21.86
N LEU A 27 0.10 -6.71 -22.20
CA LEU A 27 -1.35 -6.88 -21.95
C LEU A 27 -1.95 -8.04 -22.75
N ASP A 28 -1.49 -8.27 -23.98
CA ASP A 28 -1.87 -9.43 -24.79
C ASP A 28 -1.41 -10.74 -24.15
N TYR A 29 -0.22 -10.76 -23.55
CA TYR A 29 0.26 -11.88 -22.76
C TYR A 29 -0.58 -12.10 -21.50
N MET A 30 -0.94 -11.03 -20.78
CA MET A 30 -1.79 -11.13 -19.58
C MET A 30 -3.21 -11.58 -19.92
N THR A 31 -3.73 -11.21 -21.09
CA THR A 31 -5.03 -11.70 -21.58
C THR A 31 -5.02 -13.22 -21.74
N ARG A 32 -3.92 -13.80 -22.26
CA ARG A 32 -3.74 -15.27 -22.33
C ARG A 32 -3.63 -15.92 -20.95
N LYS A 33 -3.21 -15.18 -19.92
CA LYS A 33 -3.24 -15.59 -18.51
C LYS A 33 -4.63 -15.39 -17.85
N GLY A 34 -5.64 -14.97 -18.59
CA GLY A 34 -7.02 -14.84 -18.11
C GLY A 34 -7.34 -13.48 -17.48
N PHE A 35 -6.55 -12.44 -17.74
CA PHE A 35 -6.88 -11.08 -17.36
C PHE A 35 -7.77 -10.41 -18.42
N SER A 36 -8.75 -9.63 -17.98
CA SER A 36 -9.49 -8.71 -18.84
C SER A 36 -8.76 -7.36 -18.91
N ILE A 37 -8.86 -6.66 -20.03
CA ILE A 37 -8.22 -5.34 -20.21
C ILE A 37 -9.30 -4.26 -20.30
N LEU A 38 -9.19 -3.23 -19.48
CA LEU A 38 -9.99 -2.01 -19.57
C LEU A 38 -9.10 -0.84 -20.00
N GLN A 39 -9.15 -0.51 -21.28
CA GLN A 39 -8.58 0.73 -21.78
C GLN A 39 -9.57 1.88 -21.60
N SER A 40 -9.15 2.96 -20.94
CA SER A 40 -9.96 4.17 -20.81
C SER A 40 -9.10 5.39 -20.55
N GLU A 41 -9.58 6.56 -20.98
CA GLU A 41 -9.12 7.83 -20.42
C GLU A 41 -9.36 7.82 -18.91
N ALA A 42 -8.37 8.30 -18.15
CA ALA A 42 -8.34 8.22 -16.70
C ALA A 42 -9.59 8.82 -16.02
N GLU A 43 -10.10 9.93 -16.57
CA GLU A 43 -11.28 10.64 -16.08
C GLU A 43 -12.57 9.81 -16.21
N LYS A 44 -12.60 8.84 -17.13
CA LYS A 44 -13.76 7.98 -17.39
C LYS A 44 -13.67 6.64 -16.67
N ILE A 45 -12.53 6.32 -16.04
CA ILE A 45 -12.34 5.04 -15.34
C ILE A 45 -13.38 4.85 -14.23
N PRO A 46 -13.61 5.78 -13.28
CA PRO A 46 -14.54 5.56 -12.17
C PRO A 46 -15.95 5.16 -12.64
N GLU A 47 -16.51 5.93 -13.58
CA GLU A 47 -17.83 5.67 -14.16
C GLU A 47 -17.92 4.37 -14.95
N LYS A 48 -16.84 3.98 -15.65
CA LYS A 48 -16.80 2.66 -16.30
C LYS A 48 -16.73 1.53 -15.29
N LEU A 49 -15.98 1.71 -14.21
CA LEU A 49 -15.88 0.71 -13.16
C LEU A 49 -17.21 0.54 -12.43
N LYS A 50 -18.02 1.59 -12.19
CA LYS A 50 -19.35 1.47 -11.57
C LYS A 50 -20.29 0.46 -12.26
N LYS A 51 -20.09 0.18 -13.55
CA LYS A 51 -20.87 -0.82 -14.30
C LYS A 51 -20.56 -2.28 -13.94
N PHE A 52 -19.54 -2.52 -13.12
CA PHE A 52 -19.16 -3.85 -12.65
C PHE A 52 -19.72 -4.07 -11.23
N GLU A 53 -20.70 -4.96 -11.12
CA GLU A 53 -21.51 -5.13 -9.91
C GLU A 53 -20.96 -6.14 -8.88
N LYS A 54 -19.86 -6.86 -9.18
CA LYS A 54 -19.43 -7.99 -8.33
C LYS A 54 -18.47 -7.55 -7.22
N PRO A 55 -18.79 -7.75 -5.92
CA PRO A 55 -17.95 -7.34 -4.77
C PRO A 55 -16.58 -8.02 -4.63
N ASN A 56 -16.21 -8.90 -5.56
CA ASN A 56 -14.92 -9.60 -5.56
C ASN A 56 -14.16 -9.42 -6.88
N ASP A 57 -14.59 -8.48 -7.72
CA ASP A 57 -13.81 -8.07 -8.87
C ASP A 57 -12.55 -7.34 -8.41
N VAL A 58 -11.45 -7.64 -9.10
CA VAL A 58 -10.12 -7.10 -8.84
C VAL A 58 -9.74 -6.22 -10.02
N PHE A 59 -9.57 -4.93 -9.77
CA PHE A 59 -9.11 -3.94 -10.73
C PHE A 59 -7.69 -3.53 -10.39
N ILE A 60 -6.81 -3.53 -11.39
CA ILE A 60 -5.38 -3.25 -11.21
C ILE A 60 -5.05 -2.04 -12.08
N LEU A 61 -4.81 -0.91 -11.42
CA LEU A 61 -4.47 0.35 -12.05
C LEU A 61 -3.01 0.30 -12.50
N LEU A 62 -2.76 0.47 -13.79
CA LEU A 62 -1.42 0.49 -14.37
C LEU A 62 -0.90 1.93 -14.43
N GLY A 63 0.02 2.25 -13.53
CA GLY A 63 0.68 3.55 -13.41
C GLY A 63 0.44 4.26 -12.08
N GLY A 64 1.25 5.28 -11.82
CA GLY A 64 1.10 6.23 -10.71
C GLY A 64 0.06 7.33 -11.00
N ASP A 65 0.08 8.38 -10.20
CA ASP A 65 -0.92 9.47 -10.26
C ASP A 65 -0.97 10.20 -11.61
N GLU A 66 0.15 10.29 -12.34
CA GLU A 66 0.16 10.94 -13.65
C GLU A 66 -0.61 10.15 -14.72
N LEU A 67 -0.56 8.81 -14.66
CA LEU A 67 -1.26 7.95 -15.59
C LEU A 67 -2.72 7.72 -15.17
N ILE A 68 -2.94 7.39 -13.90
CA ILE A 68 -4.26 7.17 -13.30
C ILE A 68 -4.30 7.93 -11.98
N PRO A 69 -4.88 9.15 -11.93
CA PRO A 69 -4.83 10.00 -10.75
C PRO A 69 -5.51 9.37 -9.54
N PHE A 70 -4.95 9.57 -8.34
CA PHE A 70 -5.71 9.32 -7.12
C PHE A 70 -6.94 10.24 -7.05
N GLY A 71 -8.02 9.75 -6.46
CA GLY A 71 -9.09 10.60 -5.98
C GLY A 71 -8.53 11.59 -4.95
N ARG A 72 -8.89 12.86 -5.09
CA ARG A 72 -8.51 13.94 -4.17
C ARG A 72 -9.72 14.27 -3.32
N VAL A 73 -9.83 13.64 -2.16
CA VAL A 73 -10.97 13.78 -1.23
C VAL A 73 -10.61 14.81 -0.18
N LYS A 74 -11.54 15.67 0.23
CA LYS A 74 -11.27 16.63 1.30
C LYS A 74 -10.83 15.88 2.56
N ASN A 75 -9.74 16.30 3.18
CA ASN A 75 -9.29 15.68 4.42
C ASN A 75 -10.35 15.86 5.52
N PRO A 76 -10.90 14.79 6.10
CA PRO A 76 -11.87 14.91 7.18
C PRO A 76 -11.20 15.35 8.50
N ALA A 77 -9.92 15.08 8.70
CA ALA A 77 -9.20 15.41 9.92
C ALA A 77 -8.61 16.83 9.91
N TYR A 78 -8.43 17.40 11.09
CA TYR A 78 -7.82 18.71 11.27
C TYR A 78 -6.29 18.61 11.39
N ASP A 79 -5.60 18.59 10.24
CA ASP A 79 -4.15 18.51 10.17
C ASP A 79 -3.55 19.25 8.98
N GLY A 80 -2.26 18.99 8.68
CA GLY A 80 -1.51 19.67 7.62
C GLY A 80 -1.92 19.28 6.20
N ASP A 81 -2.67 18.20 6.01
CA ASP A 81 -3.09 17.73 4.68
C ASP A 81 -4.40 18.40 4.24
N GLU A 82 -4.41 19.00 3.05
CA GLU A 82 -5.64 19.56 2.48
C GLU A 82 -6.57 18.48 1.92
N TYR A 83 -5.99 17.46 1.30
CA TYR A 83 -6.66 16.35 0.64
C TYR A 83 -6.07 15.02 1.06
N VAL A 84 -6.93 13.99 1.09
CA VAL A 84 -6.52 12.58 1.10
C VAL A 84 -6.49 12.06 -0.32
N TYR A 85 -5.37 11.43 -0.69
CA TYR A 85 -5.20 10.79 -2.00
C TYR A 85 -5.60 9.33 -1.91
N THR A 86 -6.65 8.94 -2.63
CA THR A 86 -7.26 7.62 -2.47
C THR A 86 -7.59 6.93 -3.78
N ASP A 87 -7.47 5.61 -3.79
CA ASP A 87 -7.96 4.77 -4.89
C ASP A 87 -9.43 4.36 -4.68
N ASN A 88 -10.08 4.81 -3.60
CA ASN A 88 -11.45 4.39 -3.28
C ASN A 88 -12.46 4.78 -4.37
N ILE A 89 -12.19 5.85 -5.13
CA ILE A 89 -13.01 6.27 -6.29
C ILE A 89 -13.10 5.20 -7.39
N TYR A 90 -12.19 4.23 -7.39
CA TYR A 90 -12.16 3.12 -8.34
C TYR A 90 -12.78 1.84 -7.77
N SER A 91 -12.96 1.76 -6.45
CA SER A 91 -13.46 0.58 -5.76
C SER A 91 -14.87 0.72 -5.19
N SER A 92 -15.33 1.93 -4.89
CA SER A 92 -16.68 2.20 -4.37
C SER A 92 -17.71 2.22 -5.49
N SER A 93 -18.79 1.46 -5.34
CA SER A 93 -19.87 1.41 -6.35
C SER A 93 -20.81 2.62 -6.29
N ASP A 94 -20.87 3.28 -5.13
CA ASP A 94 -21.63 4.48 -4.86
C ASP A 94 -20.69 5.67 -4.54
N ASP A 95 -21.27 6.74 -4.00
CA ASP A 95 -20.55 7.97 -3.63
C ASP A 95 -19.89 7.87 -2.23
N ASP A 96 -20.10 6.76 -1.48
CA ASP A 96 -19.44 6.52 -0.20
C ASP A 96 -18.05 5.87 -0.42
N LEU A 97 -17.02 6.67 -0.20
CA LEU A 97 -15.63 6.26 -0.38
C LEU A 97 -15.04 5.57 0.86
N LEU A 98 -15.75 5.49 1.98
CA LEU A 98 -15.21 4.94 3.23
C LEU A 98 -15.17 3.42 3.22
N LEU A 99 -16.16 2.78 2.59
CA LEU A 99 -16.31 1.33 2.62
C LEU A 99 -16.36 0.72 1.21
N PRO A 100 -15.25 0.75 0.45
CA PRO A 100 -15.24 0.20 -0.88
C PRO A 100 -15.52 -1.30 -0.87
N GLU A 101 -16.33 -1.76 -1.82
CA GLU A 101 -16.74 -3.17 -1.92
C GLU A 101 -15.79 -3.97 -2.79
N ARG A 102 -15.15 -3.31 -3.77
CA ARG A 102 -14.32 -3.95 -4.79
C ARG A 102 -12.84 -3.87 -4.44
N ILE A 103 -12.06 -4.78 -5.00
CA ILE A 103 -10.62 -4.82 -4.76
C ILE A 103 -9.94 -3.97 -5.82
N VAL A 104 -9.26 -2.91 -5.40
CA VAL A 104 -8.37 -2.12 -6.25
C VAL A 104 -6.94 -2.28 -5.76
N ALA A 105 -6.04 -2.49 -6.70
CA ALA A 105 -4.59 -2.45 -6.50
C ALA A 105 -3.96 -1.54 -7.55
N ARG A 106 -2.82 -0.96 -7.23
CA ARG A 106 -2.07 -0.08 -8.14
C ARG A 106 -0.67 -0.61 -8.38
N LEU A 107 -0.27 -0.70 -9.64
CA LEU A 107 1.11 -0.94 -10.04
C LEU A 107 1.72 0.41 -10.47
N PRO A 108 2.46 1.10 -9.59
CA PRO A 108 3.00 2.42 -9.90
C PRO A 108 4.15 2.34 -10.91
N ASP A 109 4.29 3.37 -11.77
CA ASP A 109 5.43 3.46 -12.71
C ASP A 109 6.67 4.11 -12.11
N GLY A 110 6.55 4.93 -11.07
CA GLY A 110 7.71 5.62 -10.48
C GLY A 110 8.53 6.46 -11.47
N GLY A 111 7.96 6.85 -12.62
CA GLY A 111 8.69 7.50 -13.70
C GLY A 111 9.43 6.58 -14.66
N ASP A 112 9.31 5.27 -14.51
CA ASP A 112 10.02 4.25 -15.28
C ASP A 112 9.05 3.18 -15.84
N ILE A 113 9.03 3.05 -17.17
CA ILE A 113 8.17 2.08 -17.87
C ILE A 113 8.64 0.65 -17.66
N GLU A 114 9.94 0.41 -17.53
CA GLU A 114 10.50 -0.93 -17.32
C GLU A 114 10.13 -1.44 -15.93
N PHE A 115 10.12 -0.54 -14.94
CA PHE A 115 9.63 -0.85 -13.60
C PHE A 115 8.14 -1.22 -13.62
N LEU A 116 7.28 -0.48 -14.33
CA LEU A 116 5.88 -0.83 -14.49
C LEU A 116 5.72 -2.22 -15.14
N HIS A 117 6.49 -2.51 -16.19
CA HIS A 117 6.45 -3.80 -16.89
C HIS A 117 6.89 -4.95 -15.99
N LEU A 118 7.93 -4.75 -15.19
CA LEU A 118 8.37 -5.71 -14.18
C LEU A 118 7.24 -6.05 -13.20
N LEU A 119 6.53 -5.04 -12.69
CA LEU A 119 5.40 -5.27 -11.77
C LEU A 119 4.26 -6.04 -12.43
N ILE A 120 3.93 -5.75 -13.70
CA ILE A 120 2.88 -6.46 -14.44
C ILE A 120 3.26 -7.93 -14.65
N GLN A 121 4.53 -8.20 -14.98
CA GLN A 121 5.03 -9.56 -15.22
C GLN A 121 4.97 -10.44 -13.97
N LYS A 122 5.26 -9.87 -12.79
CA LYS A 122 5.26 -10.55 -11.49
C LYS A 122 3.86 -10.81 -10.89
N LEU A 123 2.78 -10.37 -11.55
CA LEU A 123 1.42 -10.61 -11.06
C LEU A 123 1.09 -12.12 -10.97
N GLY A 124 0.59 -12.53 -9.81
CA GLY A 124 0.16 -13.89 -9.51
C GLY A 124 1.24 -14.79 -8.91
N GLU A 125 2.35 -14.22 -8.43
CA GLU A 125 3.41 -14.97 -7.75
C GLU A 125 3.06 -15.15 -6.25
N ASP A 126 3.08 -16.39 -5.79
CA ASP A 126 2.76 -16.72 -4.40
C ASP A 126 4.01 -16.65 -3.51
N VAL A 127 3.83 -16.35 -2.22
CA VAL A 127 4.94 -16.20 -1.28
C VAL A 127 4.96 -17.33 -0.27
N ASP A 128 6.13 -17.96 -0.17
CA ASP A 128 6.40 -18.96 0.85
C ASP A 128 6.73 -18.30 2.19
N LYS A 129 6.34 -18.98 3.26
CA LYS A 129 6.59 -18.52 4.62
C LYS A 129 8.07 -18.52 4.97
N LYS A 130 8.58 -17.32 5.26
CA LYS A 130 9.86 -17.11 5.92
C LYS A 130 9.66 -16.35 7.25
N ARG A 131 10.60 -15.45 7.59
CA ARG A 131 10.60 -14.70 8.86
C ARG A 131 9.79 -13.39 8.74
N SER A 132 9.46 -12.79 9.87
CA SER A 132 8.83 -11.46 9.96
C SER A 132 9.84 -10.45 10.49
N PHE A 133 9.97 -9.32 9.79
CA PHE A 133 10.77 -8.16 10.21
C PHE A 133 9.84 -7.09 10.76
N GLY A 134 10.24 -6.46 11.87
CA GLY A 134 9.47 -5.39 12.48
C GLY A 134 10.38 -4.30 13.01
N MET A 135 10.05 -3.04 12.75
CA MET A 135 10.77 -1.88 13.27
C MET A 135 9.80 -0.78 13.70
N SER A 136 10.10 -0.15 14.83
CA SER A 136 9.25 0.89 15.41
C SER A 136 10.06 2.05 15.98
N ALA A 137 9.49 3.25 15.99
CA ALA A 137 10.01 4.34 16.78
C ALA A 137 9.94 3.95 18.27
N LYS A 138 11.00 4.23 19.04
CA LYS A 138 11.09 3.79 20.45
C LYS A 138 9.88 4.25 21.28
N VAL A 139 9.36 5.44 20.97
CA VAL A 139 8.18 6.04 21.59
C VAL A 139 6.95 5.12 21.43
N TRP A 140 6.73 4.50 20.27
CA TRP A 140 5.56 3.66 19.97
C TRP A 140 5.75 2.17 20.29
N LYS A 141 6.83 1.80 21.00
CA LYS A 141 7.18 0.41 21.31
C LYS A 141 6.00 -0.45 21.79
N LEU A 142 5.13 0.08 22.64
CA LEU A 142 4.02 -0.70 23.20
C LEU A 142 2.92 -0.95 22.16
N ALA A 143 2.54 0.09 21.42
CA ALA A 143 1.55 0.02 20.35
C ALA A 143 2.02 -0.94 19.24
N SER A 144 3.23 -0.72 18.73
CA SER A 144 3.77 -1.53 17.63
C SER A 144 4.03 -3.00 18.03
N ARG A 145 4.30 -3.29 19.31
CA ARG A 145 4.40 -4.69 19.81
C ARG A 145 3.07 -5.42 19.79
N GLU A 146 1.94 -4.72 19.87
CA GLU A 146 0.62 -5.32 19.80
C GLU A 146 0.28 -5.74 18.36
N VAL A 147 0.58 -4.87 17.39
CA VAL A 147 0.44 -5.17 15.96
C VAL A 147 1.39 -6.30 15.53
N PHE A 148 2.69 -6.17 15.85
CA PHE A 148 3.71 -7.12 15.41
C PHE A 148 3.55 -8.54 15.97
N ARG A 149 2.86 -8.69 17.11
CA ARG A 149 2.59 -10.02 17.72
C ARG A 149 1.78 -10.91 16.79
N VAL A 150 0.89 -10.34 15.97
CA VAL A 150 0.08 -11.09 14.98
C VAL A 150 0.98 -11.90 14.05
N LEU A 151 2.12 -11.34 13.66
CA LEU A 151 3.08 -11.99 12.75
C LEU A 151 4.00 -13.02 13.42
N ASN A 152 3.73 -13.39 14.68
CA ASN A 152 4.62 -14.21 15.53
C ASN A 152 6.05 -13.65 15.58
N GLY A 153 6.19 -12.32 15.47
CA GLY A 153 7.46 -11.64 15.44
C GLY A 153 8.19 -11.76 16.79
N ARG A 154 9.42 -12.28 16.78
CA ARG A 154 10.21 -12.51 18.01
C ARG A 154 10.92 -11.27 18.52
N ARG A 155 11.37 -10.39 17.62
CA ARG A 155 12.15 -9.19 17.96
C ARG A 155 11.69 -8.01 17.11
N LEU A 156 11.09 -7.03 17.76
CA LEU A 156 10.80 -5.72 17.18
C LEU A 156 12.04 -4.82 17.37
N LEU A 157 12.62 -4.32 16.29
CA LEU A 157 13.71 -3.35 16.35
C LEU A 157 13.16 -1.97 16.72
N LEU A 158 13.91 -1.23 17.54
CA LEU A 158 13.49 0.08 18.03
C LEU A 158 14.50 1.15 17.61
N SER A 159 14.00 2.25 17.07
CA SER A 159 14.79 3.43 16.73
C SER A 159 14.42 4.62 17.61
N PRO A 160 15.36 5.16 18.41
CA PRO A 160 16.69 4.64 18.74
C PRO A 160 16.65 3.37 19.64
N PRO A 161 17.77 2.62 19.82
CA PRO A 161 19.13 2.94 19.36
C PRO A 161 19.43 2.50 17.93
N VAL A 162 18.61 1.65 17.32
CA VAL A 162 18.85 1.17 15.95
C VAL A 162 18.64 2.32 14.96
N THR A 163 19.58 2.50 14.05
CA THR A 163 19.52 3.49 12.98
C THR A 163 19.74 2.83 11.63
N TYR A 164 19.65 3.62 10.56
CA TYR A 164 19.96 3.17 9.20
C TYR A 164 21.38 2.61 9.02
N ARG A 165 22.30 2.88 9.97
CA ARG A 165 23.68 2.34 9.93
C ARG A 165 23.78 0.92 10.47
N ASP A 166 22.76 0.48 11.21
CA ASP A 166 22.77 -0.78 11.96
C ASP A 166 21.94 -1.87 11.28
N ILE A 167 21.30 -1.55 10.14
CA ILE A 167 20.36 -2.45 9.47
C ILE A 167 20.67 -2.62 7.98
N GLU A 168 20.58 -3.88 7.56
CA GLU A 168 20.40 -4.32 6.18
C GLU A 168 19.14 -5.17 6.19
N LEU A 169 18.17 -4.84 5.35
CA LEU A 169 16.88 -5.53 5.35
C LEU A 169 17.00 -6.86 4.63
N PRO A 170 16.86 -8.01 5.33
CA PRO A 170 17.30 -9.27 4.75
C PRO A 170 16.27 -9.82 3.76
N SER A 171 16.75 -10.32 2.62
CA SER A 171 15.99 -11.04 1.58
C SER A 171 15.19 -12.27 2.05
N ARG A 172 15.37 -12.68 3.31
CA ARG A 172 14.78 -13.89 3.92
C ARG A 172 13.53 -13.61 4.77
N HIS A 173 12.93 -12.43 4.68
CA HIS A 173 11.68 -12.09 5.38
C HIS A 173 10.51 -12.03 4.39
N THR A 174 9.35 -12.53 4.82
CA THR A 174 8.11 -12.49 4.04
C THR A 174 7.25 -11.30 4.45
N PHE A 175 7.21 -10.99 5.75
CA PHE A 175 6.42 -9.87 6.27
C PHE A 175 7.33 -8.80 6.83
N PHE A 176 7.05 -7.55 6.48
CA PHE A 176 7.76 -6.38 6.97
C PHE A 176 6.75 -5.40 7.57
N TYR A 177 6.99 -5.05 8.82
CA TYR A 177 6.15 -4.13 9.58
C TYR A 177 6.96 -2.92 10.03
N PHE A 178 6.40 -1.73 9.81
CA PHE A 178 7.03 -0.48 10.22
C PHE A 178 6.03 0.43 10.92
N ASN A 179 6.40 0.95 12.09
CA ASN A 179 5.71 2.04 12.77
C ASN A 179 6.74 3.11 13.12
N LEU A 180 7.05 3.94 12.13
CA LEU A 180 8.10 4.96 12.15
C LEU A 180 7.51 6.28 11.65
N HIS A 181 8.17 7.40 11.95
CA HIS A 181 7.80 8.67 11.35
C HIS A 181 8.14 8.65 9.86
N GLY A 182 7.25 9.18 9.04
CA GLY A 182 7.49 9.39 7.60
C GLY A 182 7.23 10.83 7.19
N SER A 183 7.60 11.17 5.97
CA SER A 183 7.53 12.52 5.41
C SER A 183 7.20 12.45 3.93
N GLN A 184 6.47 13.44 3.42
CA GLN A 184 6.28 13.63 1.98
C GLN A 184 7.51 14.21 1.29
N ASP A 185 8.42 14.84 2.04
CA ASP A 185 9.56 15.58 1.49
C ASP A 185 10.80 14.71 1.30
N THR A 186 10.97 13.68 2.14
CA THR A 186 12.14 12.80 2.12
C THR A 186 11.74 11.33 2.03
N PRO A 187 12.57 10.46 1.44
CA PRO A 187 12.30 9.04 1.37
C PRO A 187 12.73 8.29 2.64
N PHE A 188 12.98 8.98 3.75
CA PHE A 188 13.49 8.36 4.97
C PHE A 188 12.36 8.12 5.96
N TRP A 189 12.52 7.08 6.77
CA TRP A 189 11.70 6.93 7.98
C TRP A 189 12.55 7.10 9.22
N TYR A 190 11.92 7.62 10.28
CA TYR A 190 12.62 8.10 11.46
C TYR A 190 12.10 7.44 12.73
N GLY A 191 13.02 7.17 13.64
CA GLY A 191 12.71 6.80 15.02
C GLY A 191 12.33 8.01 15.85
N GLN A 192 12.06 7.80 17.14
CA GLN A 192 11.86 8.89 18.09
C GLN A 192 12.23 8.50 19.52
N GLU A 193 12.96 9.38 20.20
CA GLU A 193 13.08 9.40 21.66
C GLU A 193 13.17 10.84 22.18
N GLY A 194 12.20 11.25 22.98
CA GLY A 194 12.03 12.67 23.34
C GLY A 194 11.89 13.52 22.08
N ASN A 195 12.73 14.54 21.95
CA ASN A 195 12.76 15.45 20.80
C ASN A 195 13.76 15.03 19.71
N ARG A 196 14.31 13.82 19.76
CA ARG A 196 15.28 13.32 18.78
C ARG A 196 14.61 12.39 17.77
N TYR A 197 14.86 12.61 16.48
CA TYR A 197 14.29 11.85 15.37
C TYR A 197 15.40 11.28 14.48
N PRO A 198 16.12 10.23 14.92
CA PRO A 198 17.18 9.63 14.12
C PRO A 198 16.61 8.96 12.87
N VAL A 199 17.37 9.01 11.77
CA VAL A 199 17.03 8.23 10.56
C VAL A 199 17.11 6.74 10.92
N ALA A 200 15.97 6.07 10.84
CA ALA A 200 15.82 4.66 11.14
C ALA A 200 16.17 3.79 9.94
N ILE A 201 15.74 4.21 8.75
CA ILE A 201 15.86 3.45 7.50
C ILE A 201 15.80 4.40 6.30
N THR A 202 16.52 4.04 5.25
CA THR A 202 16.56 4.73 3.96
C THR A 202 16.37 3.74 2.81
N PRO A 203 16.08 4.20 1.58
CA PRO A 203 16.04 3.34 0.39
C PRO A 203 17.31 2.49 0.19
N LYS A 204 18.47 3.03 0.58
CA LYS A 204 19.76 2.34 0.44
C LYS A 204 19.93 1.11 1.35
N ASN A 205 19.10 0.99 2.39
CA ASN A 205 19.11 -0.18 3.27
C ASN A 205 18.37 -1.38 2.68
N LEU A 206 17.64 -1.19 1.57
CA LEU A 206 16.86 -2.23 0.93
C LEU A 206 17.72 -3.01 -0.07
N GLU A 207 18.00 -4.25 0.27
CA GLU A 207 18.55 -5.26 -0.64
C GLU A 207 17.46 -5.83 -1.55
N GLU A 208 17.84 -6.69 -2.49
CA GLU A 208 16.89 -7.47 -3.28
C GLU A 208 16.08 -8.41 -2.37
N ILE A 209 14.76 -8.31 -2.48
CA ILE A 209 13.77 -9.08 -1.75
C ILE A 209 13.11 -9.98 -2.79
N GLU A 210 13.28 -11.29 -2.64
CA GLU A 210 12.68 -12.27 -3.55
C GLU A 210 11.17 -12.05 -3.66
N TYR A 211 10.50 -11.98 -2.50
CA TYR A 211 9.10 -11.61 -2.35
C TYR A 211 8.82 -11.08 -0.95
N GLY A 212 7.84 -10.19 -0.81
CA GLY A 212 7.50 -9.62 0.49
C GLY A 212 6.13 -8.93 0.56
N VAL A 213 5.63 -8.82 1.79
CA VAL A 213 4.43 -8.08 2.15
C VAL A 213 4.83 -7.04 3.18
N VAL A 214 4.76 -5.77 2.79
CA VAL A 214 5.05 -4.62 3.65
C VAL A 214 3.73 -3.97 4.07
N ALA A 215 3.58 -3.68 5.36
CA ALA A 215 2.60 -2.73 5.84
C ALA A 215 3.25 -1.75 6.81
N THR A 216 3.02 -0.46 6.59
CA THR A 216 3.62 0.63 7.37
C THR A 216 2.55 1.57 7.90
N GLU A 217 2.78 2.04 9.12
CA GLU A 217 1.97 3.07 9.79
C GLU A 217 2.60 4.48 9.61
N ALA A 218 3.72 4.57 8.88
CA ALA A 218 4.39 5.84 8.65
C ALA A 218 3.54 6.82 7.82
N CYS A 219 3.49 8.08 8.26
CA CYS A 219 2.93 9.18 7.48
C CYS A 219 3.54 9.20 6.08
N TYR A 220 2.69 9.37 5.05
CA TYR A 220 3.12 9.37 3.65
C TYR A 220 3.86 8.09 3.22
N GLY A 221 3.75 6.98 3.95
CA GLY A 221 4.44 5.74 3.67
C GLY A 221 4.16 5.14 2.29
N ALA A 222 3.01 5.46 1.70
CA ALA A 222 2.61 5.12 0.33
C ALA A 222 2.41 6.35 -0.59
N TYR A 223 2.98 7.51 -0.22
CA TYR A 223 2.94 8.69 -1.07
C TYR A 223 3.90 8.54 -2.25
N ILE A 224 3.34 8.57 -3.46
CA ILE A 224 4.08 8.35 -4.72
C ILE A 224 3.88 9.48 -5.75
N ILE A 225 3.10 10.51 -5.41
CA ILE A 225 2.75 11.59 -6.34
C ILE A 225 4.00 12.38 -6.69
N GLY A 226 4.35 12.42 -7.98
CA GLY A 226 5.54 13.11 -8.47
C GLY A 226 6.87 12.54 -7.99
N LYS A 227 6.89 11.31 -7.44
CA LYS A 227 8.10 10.67 -6.90
C LYS A 227 8.74 9.73 -7.92
N LYS A 228 10.06 9.72 -7.96
CA LYS A 228 10.87 8.64 -8.53
C LYS A 228 11.03 7.49 -7.54
N ILE A 229 11.54 6.35 -8.02
CA ILE A 229 11.69 5.12 -7.23
C ILE A 229 12.51 5.37 -5.95
N GLU A 230 13.63 6.07 -6.05
CA GLU A 230 14.54 6.38 -4.94
C GLU A 230 14.02 7.48 -3.99
N GLU A 231 12.95 8.18 -4.37
CA GLU A 231 12.33 9.27 -3.61
C GLU A 231 11.11 8.81 -2.80
N SER A 232 10.80 7.51 -2.81
CA SER A 232 9.70 6.91 -2.07
C SER A 232 10.06 5.52 -1.57
N MET A 233 9.92 5.28 -0.25
CA MET A 233 10.14 3.96 0.33
C MET A 233 9.23 2.91 -0.33
N SER A 234 7.95 3.23 -0.57
CA SER A 234 7.02 2.28 -1.20
C SER A 234 7.45 1.89 -2.61
N LEU A 235 7.94 2.83 -3.41
CA LEU A 235 8.42 2.53 -4.76
C LEU A 235 9.73 1.73 -4.70
N THR A 236 10.67 2.10 -3.83
CA THR A 236 11.91 1.33 -3.67
C THR A 236 11.63 -0.10 -3.20
N PHE A 237 10.71 -0.31 -2.24
CA PHE A 237 10.35 -1.67 -1.82
C PHE A 237 9.83 -2.53 -2.97
N LEU A 238 8.93 -1.97 -3.79
CA LEU A 238 8.38 -2.66 -4.95
C LEU A 238 9.46 -2.96 -6.00
N GLU A 239 10.36 -2.01 -6.28
CA GLU A 239 11.53 -2.20 -7.19
C GLU A 239 12.45 -3.31 -6.70
N ARG A 240 12.66 -3.37 -5.38
CA ARG A 240 13.43 -4.42 -4.73
C ARG A 240 12.73 -5.77 -4.68
N GLY A 241 11.49 -5.90 -5.15
CA GLY A 241 10.78 -7.17 -5.29
C GLY A 241 9.72 -7.48 -4.23
N VAL A 242 9.37 -6.51 -3.38
CA VAL A 242 8.15 -6.62 -2.55
C VAL A 242 6.94 -6.74 -3.46
N SER A 243 6.09 -7.72 -3.19
CA SER A 243 4.87 -7.98 -3.98
C SER A 243 3.72 -7.12 -3.52
N VAL A 244 3.64 -6.79 -2.23
CA VAL A 244 2.52 -6.06 -1.63
C VAL A 244 3.03 -4.97 -0.71
N PHE A 245 2.56 -3.74 -0.90
CA PHE A 245 2.85 -2.62 -0.03
C PHE A 245 1.55 -1.92 0.38
N ILE A 246 1.31 -1.84 1.69
CA ILE A 246 0.21 -1.11 2.31
C ILE A 246 0.76 0.06 3.12
N GLY A 247 0.23 1.26 2.91
CA GLY A 247 0.61 2.44 3.69
C GLY A 247 -0.29 3.64 3.41
N SER A 248 -0.08 4.70 4.18
CA SER A 248 -0.85 5.95 4.07
C SER A 248 -0.31 6.87 2.97
N THR A 249 -1.20 7.54 2.25
CA THR A 249 -0.84 8.64 1.34
C THR A 249 -0.71 10.00 2.03
N THR A 250 -1.11 10.11 3.30
CA THR A 250 -1.14 11.36 4.08
C THR A 250 -0.63 11.14 5.52
N ILE A 251 -0.73 12.13 6.41
CA ILE A 251 -0.47 11.98 7.84
C ILE A 251 -1.33 10.85 8.41
N ALA A 252 -0.68 9.86 9.01
CA ALA A 252 -1.32 8.70 9.62
C ALA A 252 -1.35 8.85 11.14
N TYR A 253 -2.52 8.63 11.72
CA TYR A 253 -2.72 8.60 13.17
C TYR A 253 -2.69 7.19 13.71
N GLY A 254 -2.31 7.08 14.97
CA GLY A 254 -2.28 5.84 15.72
C GLY A 254 -1.97 6.11 17.19
N PRO A 255 -2.35 5.20 18.09
CA PRO A 255 -2.24 5.42 19.51
C PRO A 255 -0.79 5.22 19.99
N PHE A 256 -0.41 5.95 21.05
CA PHE A 256 0.92 5.77 21.67
C PHE A 256 1.09 4.39 22.35
N LYS A 257 -0.01 3.80 22.81
CA LYS A 257 -0.07 2.51 23.49
C LYS A 257 -1.39 1.80 23.13
N PRO A 258 -1.48 0.47 23.28
CA PRO A 258 -2.71 -0.28 23.03
C PRO A 258 -3.91 0.24 23.85
N PRO A 259 -5.16 0.03 23.39
CA PRO A 259 -5.57 -0.79 22.23
C PRO A 259 -5.22 -0.16 20.87
N SER A 260 -5.16 -0.99 19.82
CA SER A 260 -4.92 -0.52 18.44
C SER A 260 -6.17 0.18 17.88
N THR A 261 -5.96 1.37 17.31
CA THR A 261 -6.94 2.20 16.59
C THR A 261 -6.27 2.75 15.32
N GLU A 262 -7.01 3.41 14.42
CA GLU A 262 -6.49 4.02 13.18
C GLU A 262 -5.45 3.16 12.41
N ALA A 263 -4.23 3.65 12.17
CA ALA A 263 -3.17 2.97 11.42
C ALA A 263 -2.80 1.61 12.04
N ASP A 264 -2.65 1.54 13.36
CA ASP A 264 -2.35 0.31 14.08
C ASP A 264 -3.41 -0.77 13.80
N LEU A 265 -4.69 -0.37 13.85
CA LEU A 265 -5.80 -1.31 13.70
C LEU A 265 -5.91 -1.83 12.27
N ILE A 266 -5.86 -0.95 11.25
CA ILE A 266 -5.97 -1.39 9.85
C ILE A 266 -4.80 -2.29 9.44
N VAL A 267 -3.57 -1.98 9.88
CA VAL A 267 -2.38 -2.80 9.62
C VAL A 267 -2.47 -4.14 10.34
N LYS A 268 -2.88 -4.16 11.62
CA LYS A 268 -3.10 -5.38 12.40
C LYS A 268 -4.10 -6.30 11.70
N LEU A 269 -5.26 -5.76 11.32
CA LEU A 269 -6.32 -6.52 10.66
C LEU A 269 -5.90 -7.05 9.29
N PHE A 270 -5.09 -6.29 8.54
CA PHE A 270 -4.53 -6.75 7.27
C PHE A 270 -3.64 -7.98 7.47
N PHE A 271 -2.69 -7.94 8.41
CA PHE A 271 -1.83 -9.09 8.69
C PHE A 271 -2.64 -10.30 9.19
N GLU A 272 -3.65 -10.11 10.04
CA GLU A 272 -4.52 -11.20 10.47
C GLU A 272 -5.24 -11.88 9.31
N GLU A 273 -5.70 -11.11 8.31
CA GLU A 273 -6.34 -11.66 7.12
C GLU A 273 -5.34 -12.35 6.18
N MET A 274 -4.12 -11.82 6.03
CA MET A 274 -3.05 -12.47 5.26
C MET A 274 -2.68 -13.84 5.84
N LEU A 275 -2.57 -13.94 7.17
CA LEU A 275 -2.23 -15.21 7.85
C LEU A 275 -3.31 -16.29 7.74
N LYS A 276 -4.51 -15.94 7.24
CA LYS A 276 -5.58 -16.89 6.87
C LYS A 276 -5.42 -17.46 5.46
N GLY A 277 -4.34 -17.11 4.74
CA GLY A 277 -4.07 -17.58 3.39
C GLY A 277 -4.94 -16.94 2.30
N ARG A 278 -5.57 -15.80 2.61
CA ARG A 278 -6.35 -15.03 1.63
C ARG A 278 -5.39 -14.32 0.65
N PRO A 279 -5.81 -14.10 -0.61
CA PRO A 279 -5.11 -13.18 -1.51
C PRO A 279 -5.02 -11.78 -0.87
N ALA A 280 -3.90 -11.10 -1.07
CA ALA A 280 -3.61 -9.82 -0.44
C ALA A 280 -4.67 -8.74 -0.67
N GLY A 281 -5.19 -8.61 -1.89
CA GLY A 281 -6.26 -7.65 -2.18
C GLY A 281 -7.55 -7.96 -1.39
N LYS A 282 -7.88 -9.25 -1.22
CA LYS A 282 -9.04 -9.65 -0.40
C LYS A 282 -8.77 -9.47 1.09
N ALA A 283 -7.53 -9.71 1.53
CA ALA A 283 -7.13 -9.49 2.91
C ALA A 283 -7.25 -8.02 3.30
N PHE A 284 -6.79 -7.11 2.44
CA PHE A 284 -6.90 -5.67 2.68
C PHE A 284 -8.35 -5.17 2.64
N ASN A 285 -9.16 -5.60 1.66
CA ASN A 285 -10.58 -5.27 1.62
C ASN A 285 -11.31 -5.73 2.90
N ASN A 286 -11.07 -6.98 3.33
CA ASN A 286 -11.63 -7.50 4.58
C ASN A 286 -11.15 -6.72 5.82
N ALA A 287 -9.88 -6.28 5.84
CA ALA A 287 -9.33 -5.49 6.94
C ALA A 287 -10.07 -4.16 7.08
N ARG A 288 -10.38 -3.48 5.97
CA ARG A 288 -11.15 -2.23 5.94
C ARG A 288 -12.58 -2.43 6.47
N HIS A 289 -13.26 -3.48 6.02
CA HIS A 289 -14.61 -3.80 6.51
C HIS A 289 -14.63 -4.15 8.00
N LYS A 290 -13.58 -4.83 8.47
CA LYS A 290 -13.42 -5.14 9.90
C LYS A 290 -13.06 -3.91 10.72
N PHE A 291 -12.24 -3.01 10.20
CA PHE A 291 -11.92 -1.74 10.82
C PHE A 291 -13.21 -0.97 11.06
N PHE A 292 -14.00 -0.73 10.00
CA PHE A 292 -15.31 -0.07 10.08
C PHE A 292 -16.20 -0.69 11.15
N ARG A 293 -16.40 -2.01 11.10
CA ARG A 293 -17.26 -2.73 12.06
C ARG A 293 -16.73 -2.66 13.50
N THR A 294 -15.41 -2.64 13.67
CA THR A 294 -14.78 -2.54 14.99
C THR A 294 -15.06 -1.16 15.57
N MET A 295 -14.81 -0.08 14.82
CA MET A 295 -15.05 1.29 15.28
C MET A 295 -16.51 1.55 15.60
N ILE A 296 -17.44 1.16 14.71
CA ILE A 296 -18.88 1.24 15.00
C ILE A 296 -19.26 0.47 16.27
N LYS A 297 -18.69 -0.72 16.50
CA LYS A 297 -18.99 -1.51 17.69
C LYS A 297 -18.40 -0.90 18.97
N THR A 298 -17.22 -0.31 18.90
CA THR A 298 -16.49 0.19 20.09
C THR A 298 -16.94 1.58 20.50
N GLN A 299 -17.24 2.47 19.55
CA GLN A 299 -17.58 3.87 19.86
C GLN A 299 -18.90 4.36 19.25
N GLY A 300 -19.53 3.60 18.34
CA GLY A 300 -20.84 3.91 17.77
C GLY A 300 -20.82 4.74 16.49
N PHE A 301 -19.66 5.27 16.08
CA PHE A 301 -19.48 6.09 14.87
C PHE A 301 -18.04 6.00 14.34
N LEU A 302 -17.77 6.57 13.17
CA LEU A 302 -16.41 6.82 12.68
C LEU A 302 -16.07 8.28 12.92
N ASP A 303 -15.03 8.55 13.71
CA ASP A 303 -14.53 9.92 13.84
C ASP A 303 -13.74 10.36 12.59
N GLU A 304 -13.19 11.57 12.62
CA GLU A 304 -12.46 12.14 11.49
C GLU A 304 -11.18 11.35 11.17
N ASP A 305 -10.48 10.82 12.19
CA ASP A 305 -9.25 10.05 12.03
C ASP A 305 -9.53 8.65 11.48
N ASP A 306 -10.64 8.04 11.89
CA ASP A 306 -11.16 6.78 11.34
C ASP A 306 -11.51 6.90 9.86
N GLN A 307 -12.27 7.95 9.52
CA GLN A 307 -12.63 8.25 8.13
C GLN A 307 -11.38 8.50 7.29
N LYS A 308 -10.43 9.30 7.80
CA LYS A 308 -9.15 9.55 7.14
C LYS A 308 -8.40 8.25 6.91
N THR A 309 -8.32 7.38 7.92
CA THR A 309 -7.63 6.08 7.85
C THR A 309 -8.18 5.20 6.74
N LEU A 310 -9.52 5.09 6.64
CA LEU A 310 -10.17 4.34 5.56
C LEU A 310 -9.93 4.95 4.17
N LEU A 311 -9.72 6.26 4.06
CA LEU A 311 -9.44 6.92 2.79
C LEU A 311 -7.96 6.79 2.37
N GLN A 312 -7.02 6.98 3.30
CA GLN A 312 -5.61 7.21 2.98
C GLN A 312 -4.76 5.96 2.81
N PHE A 313 -5.17 4.83 3.38
CA PHE A 313 -4.43 3.58 3.23
C PHE A 313 -4.71 2.94 1.87
N VAL A 314 -3.68 2.83 1.05
CA VAL A 314 -3.77 2.32 -0.33
C VAL A 314 -3.03 1.00 -0.51
N PHE A 315 -3.37 0.28 -1.57
CA PHE A 315 -2.76 -0.99 -1.95
C PHE A 315 -1.86 -0.79 -3.18
N LEU A 316 -0.56 -0.98 -3.01
CA LEU A 316 0.40 -1.00 -4.12
C LEU A 316 0.93 -2.44 -4.33
N GLY A 317 1.02 -2.87 -5.59
CA GLY A 317 1.55 -4.19 -5.96
C GLY A 317 0.49 -5.23 -6.34
N ASP A 318 0.80 -6.51 -6.12
CA ASP A 318 0.01 -7.66 -6.59
C ASP A 318 -1.11 -8.08 -5.61
N PRO A 319 -2.39 -7.89 -5.95
CA PRO A 319 -3.52 -8.29 -5.11
C PRO A 319 -3.73 -9.80 -5.01
N PHE A 320 -3.07 -10.61 -5.85
CA PHE A 320 -3.21 -12.06 -5.86
C PHE A 320 -2.24 -12.78 -4.96
N THR A 321 -1.17 -12.10 -4.52
CA THR A 321 -0.17 -12.62 -3.58
C THR A 321 -0.84 -13.36 -2.42
N ARG A 322 -0.51 -14.65 -2.24
CA ARG A 322 -0.95 -15.43 -1.08
C ARG A 322 0.23 -15.83 -0.23
N TYR A 323 -0.03 -15.86 1.08
CA TYR A 323 0.83 -16.52 2.03
C TYR A 323 0.54 -18.02 2.06
N ARG A 324 1.50 -18.83 1.59
CA ARG A 324 1.47 -20.29 1.70
C ARG A 324 2.16 -20.71 3.01
N ARG A 325 1.51 -21.60 3.77
CA ARG A 325 1.97 -22.04 5.09
C ARG A 325 3.10 -23.04 5.03
#